data_AF-A0A2E7PC40-F1
#
_entry.id   AF-A0A2E7PC40-F1
#
_cell.length_a   1.000
_cell.length_b   1.000
_cell.length_c   1.000
_cell.angle_alpha   90.00
_cell.angle_beta   90.00
_cell.angle_gamma   90.00
#
_symmetry.space_group_name_H-M   'P 1'
#
loop_
_entity.id
_entity.type
_entity.pdbx_description
1 polymer ?
#
loop_
_entity_poly.entity_id
_entity_poly.type
_entity_poly.pdbx_seq_one_letter_code
_entity_poly.pdbx_strand_id
1 'polypeptide(L)'
;MPDRPHYVDLLNDIRLQESRAGEYLEAWANTTTNEELKECLSMVAAREYSHGDIFDRRVKELGFETSEVADPEFAEKVRVVTSDITDAEKIAWLKEARLRQPSPTVRERYEAATNDESVDPLTRSLLRWFTDVENDSVVRMGEVYGKIENGG
;
A
#
# COMPACT_ATOMS: atom_id res chain seq x y z
N MET A 1 -25.87 12.08 -15.35
CA MET A 1 -24.79 11.76 -14.41
C MET A 1 -23.50 12.31 -15.01
N PRO A 2 -22.54 12.81 -14.22
CA PRO A 2 -21.23 13.13 -14.76
C PRO A 2 -20.62 11.85 -15.37
N ASP A 3 -19.92 12.00 -16.49
CA ASP A 3 -19.14 10.88 -17.05
C ASP A 3 -18.08 10.45 -16.03
N ARG A 4 -17.86 9.13 -15.89
CA ARG A 4 -16.89 8.59 -14.92
C ARG A 4 -15.48 9.04 -15.31
N PRO A 5 -14.78 9.85 -14.48
CA PRO A 5 -13.39 10.20 -14.76
C PRO A 5 -12.51 8.96 -14.82
N HIS A 6 -11.53 8.94 -15.73
CA HIS A 6 -10.65 7.80 -15.98
C HIS A 6 -9.83 7.38 -14.75
N TYR A 7 -9.62 8.30 -13.80
CA TYR A 7 -8.86 8.03 -12.58
C TYR A 7 -9.68 7.44 -11.44
N VAL A 8 -11.02 7.34 -11.52
CA VAL A 8 -11.81 6.77 -10.41
C VAL A 8 -11.47 5.31 -10.16
N ASP A 9 -11.22 4.53 -11.21
CA ASP A 9 -10.80 3.13 -11.07
C ASP A 9 -9.42 3.02 -10.41
N LEU A 10 -8.50 3.94 -10.74
CA LEU A 10 -7.20 4.04 -10.06
C LEU A 10 -7.37 4.35 -8.56
N LEU A 11 -8.26 5.27 -8.18
CA LEU A 11 -8.50 5.56 -6.75
C LEU A 11 -9.05 4.34 -6.00
N ASN A 12 -9.92 3.56 -6.65
CA ASN A 12 -10.42 2.31 -6.05
C ASN A 12 -9.32 1.24 -5.95
N ASP A 13 -8.43 1.14 -6.93
CA ASP A 13 -7.27 0.25 -6.88
C ASP A 13 -6.34 0.61 -5.71
N ILE A 14 -6.03 1.91 -5.54
CA ILE A 14 -5.23 2.39 -4.41
C ILE A 14 -5.93 2.03 -3.11
N ARG A 15 -7.21 2.42 -2.92
CA ARG A 15 -8.00 2.09 -1.72
C ARG A 15 -7.86 0.61 -1.31
N LEU A 16 -8.07 -0.30 -2.26
CA LEU A 16 -8.00 -1.73 -2.03
C LEU A 16 -6.60 -2.21 -1.68
N GLN A 17 -5.59 -1.71 -2.39
CA GLN A 17 -4.20 -2.10 -2.14
C GLN A 17 -3.74 -1.63 -0.76
N GLU A 18 -4.03 -0.38 -0.41
CA GLU A 18 -3.66 0.22 0.88
C GLU A 18 -4.36 -0.50 2.04
N SER A 19 -5.69 -0.72 1.95
CA SER A 19 -6.41 -1.42 3.02
C SER A 19 -5.83 -2.81 3.30
N ARG A 20 -5.47 -3.55 2.23
CA ARG A 20 -4.83 -4.87 2.33
C ARG A 20 -3.40 -4.79 2.84
N ALA A 21 -2.66 -3.76 2.47
CA ALA A 21 -1.33 -3.52 3.01
C ALA A 21 -1.38 -3.31 4.52
N GLY A 22 -2.35 -2.53 5.00
CA GLY A 22 -2.65 -2.39 6.42
C GLY A 22 -2.86 -3.74 7.10
N GLU A 23 -3.73 -4.58 6.53
CA GLU A 23 -4.05 -5.90 7.08
C GLU A 23 -2.83 -6.82 7.21
N TYR A 24 -2.04 -7.01 6.15
CA TYR A 24 -0.90 -7.94 6.23
C TYR A 24 0.26 -7.36 7.03
N LEU A 25 0.48 -6.04 7.04
CA LEU A 25 1.53 -5.42 7.85
C LEU A 25 1.20 -5.49 9.34
N GLU A 26 -0.07 -5.25 9.71
CA GLU A 26 -0.55 -5.42 11.08
C GLU A 26 -0.45 -6.89 11.52
N ALA A 27 -0.84 -7.83 10.66
CA ALA A 27 -0.71 -9.26 10.95
C ALA A 27 0.75 -9.67 11.20
N TRP A 28 1.69 -9.10 10.45
CA TRP A 28 3.12 -9.32 10.69
C TRP A 28 3.60 -8.67 11.99
N ALA A 29 3.21 -7.42 12.25
CA ALA A 29 3.56 -6.71 13.49
C ALA A 29 3.11 -7.50 14.74
N ASN A 30 1.96 -8.17 14.66
CA ASN A 30 1.41 -8.98 15.74
C ASN A 30 2.14 -10.31 15.96
N THR A 31 3.01 -10.75 15.05
CA THR A 31 3.69 -12.06 15.11
C THR A 31 5.22 -11.97 15.23
N THR A 32 5.85 -10.87 14.81
CA THR A 32 7.29 -10.69 15.00
C THR A 32 7.66 -10.47 16.47
N THR A 33 8.83 -10.98 16.87
CA THR A 33 9.45 -10.72 18.17
C THR A 33 10.47 -9.59 18.11
N ASN A 34 10.73 -9.01 16.93
CA ASN A 34 11.61 -7.86 16.77
C ASN A 34 10.83 -6.57 17.06
N GLU A 35 11.15 -5.91 18.18
CA GLU A 35 10.42 -4.72 18.63
C GLU A 35 10.54 -3.54 17.65
N GLU A 36 11.72 -3.31 17.04
CA GLU A 36 11.90 -2.23 16.06
C GLU A 36 11.06 -2.49 14.80
N LEU A 37 11.02 -3.76 14.34
CA LEU A 37 10.17 -4.16 13.23
C LEU A 37 8.70 -3.99 13.56
N LYS A 38 8.27 -4.46 14.74
CA LYS A 38 6.88 -4.34 15.20
C LYS A 38 6.42 -2.89 15.23
N GLU A 39 7.20 -1.98 15.80
CA GLU A 39 6.88 -0.56 15.86
C GLU A 39 6.77 0.04 14.44
N CYS A 40 7.74 -0.28 13.57
CA CYS A 40 7.74 0.18 12.19
C CYS A 40 6.50 -0.30 11.42
N LEU A 41 6.23 -1.61 11.44
CA LEU A 41 5.09 -2.23 10.75
C LEU A 41 3.75 -1.70 11.28
N SER A 42 3.60 -1.55 12.60
CA SER A 42 2.36 -1.03 13.20
C SER A 42 2.08 0.41 12.75
N MET A 43 3.12 1.24 12.69
CA MET A 43 2.99 2.63 12.24
C MET A 43 2.63 2.69 10.75
N VAL A 44 3.32 1.91 9.91
CA VAL A 44 3.01 1.87 8.47
C VAL A 44 1.61 1.32 8.25
N ALA A 45 1.22 0.22 8.88
CA ALA A 45 -0.13 -0.34 8.77
C ALA A 45 -1.23 0.70 9.07
N ALA A 46 -1.04 1.54 10.10
CA ALA A 46 -1.97 2.62 10.41
C ALA A 46 -2.05 3.69 9.30
N ARG A 47 -0.96 3.96 8.58
CA ARG A 47 -0.97 4.82 7.39
C ARG A 47 -1.75 4.17 6.26
N GLU A 48 -1.47 2.91 5.97
CA GLU A 48 -2.14 2.16 4.89
C GLU A 48 -3.67 2.14 5.09
N TYR A 49 -4.14 1.90 6.32
CA TYR A 49 -5.58 2.00 6.64
C TYR A 49 -6.12 3.41 6.42
N SER A 50 -5.38 4.44 6.87
CA SER A 50 -5.77 5.84 6.65
C SER A 50 -5.81 6.20 5.17
N HIS A 51 -4.88 5.70 4.36
CA HIS A 51 -4.86 5.88 2.91
C HIS A 51 -6.10 5.23 2.29
N GLY A 52 -6.40 3.98 2.65
CA GLY A 52 -7.62 3.29 2.25
C GLY A 52 -8.87 4.13 2.49
N ASP A 53 -9.07 4.62 3.71
CA ASP A 53 -10.21 5.45 4.09
C ASP A 53 -10.28 6.77 3.30
N ILE A 54 -9.14 7.43 3.09
CA ILE A 54 -9.08 8.69 2.36
C ILE A 54 -9.44 8.50 0.88
N PHE A 55 -8.97 7.43 0.24
CA PHE A 55 -9.29 7.15 -1.16
C PHE A 55 -10.74 6.67 -1.34
N ASP A 56 -11.28 5.88 -0.39
CA ASP A 56 -12.72 5.57 -0.36
C ASP A 56 -13.57 6.85 -0.30
N ARG A 57 -13.23 7.74 0.63
CA ARG A 57 -13.88 9.04 0.76
C ARG A 57 -13.77 9.85 -0.52
N ARG A 58 -12.60 9.90 -1.16
CA ARG A 58 -12.40 10.69 -2.39
C ARG A 58 -13.27 10.19 -3.54
N VAL A 59 -13.41 8.87 -3.69
CA VAL A 59 -14.31 8.27 -4.70
C VAL A 59 -15.76 8.70 -4.45
N LYS A 60 -16.22 8.69 -3.18
CA LYS A 60 -17.56 9.14 -2.79
C LYS A 60 -17.78 10.63 -3.01
N GLU A 61 -16.78 11.48 -2.72
CA GLU A 61 -16.83 12.92 -2.99
C GLU A 61 -16.96 13.26 -4.49
N LEU A 62 -16.46 12.39 -5.36
CA LEU A 62 -16.63 12.50 -6.82
C LEU A 62 -18.01 12.01 -7.30
N GLY A 63 -18.85 11.49 -6.40
CA GLY A 63 -20.19 10.99 -6.71
C GLY A 63 -20.23 9.55 -7.24
N PHE A 64 -19.22 8.75 -6.94
CA PHE A 64 -19.14 7.33 -7.34
C PHE A 64 -19.09 6.41 -6.13
N GLU A 65 -19.47 5.15 -6.34
CA GLU A 65 -19.29 4.08 -5.36
C GLU A 65 -17.94 3.37 -5.56
N THR A 66 -17.40 2.85 -4.46
CA THR A 66 -16.24 1.97 -4.47
C THR A 66 -16.67 0.53 -4.79
N SER A 67 -15.72 -0.23 -5.34
CA SER A 67 -15.93 -1.61 -5.76
C SER A 67 -14.93 -2.52 -5.08
N GLU A 68 -15.38 -3.69 -4.66
CA GLU A 68 -14.50 -4.75 -4.16
C GLU A 68 -13.97 -5.59 -5.33
N VAL A 69 -12.65 -5.68 -5.43
CA VAL A 69 -11.95 -6.51 -6.44
C VAL A 69 -11.00 -7.42 -5.70
N ALA A 70 -11.17 -8.74 -5.82
CA ALA A 70 -10.31 -9.71 -5.15
C ALA A 70 -8.84 -9.58 -5.60
N ASP A 71 -7.91 -9.60 -4.64
CA ASP A 71 -6.48 -9.83 -4.90
C ASP A 71 -6.20 -11.33 -4.67
N PRO A 72 -5.92 -12.10 -5.73
CA PRO A 72 -5.67 -13.54 -5.62
C PRO A 72 -4.42 -13.87 -4.79
N GLU A 73 -3.48 -12.94 -4.63
CA GLU A 73 -2.27 -13.15 -3.83
C GLU A 73 -2.43 -12.71 -2.37
N PHE A 74 -3.52 -12.03 -2.00
CA PHE A 74 -3.66 -11.45 -0.67
C PHE A 74 -3.62 -12.49 0.44
N ALA A 75 -4.38 -13.59 0.29
CA ALA A 75 -4.39 -14.68 1.26
C ALA A 75 -2.99 -15.31 1.44
N GLU A 76 -2.23 -15.41 0.36
CA GLU A 76 -0.86 -15.93 0.38
C GLU A 76 0.10 -14.97 1.10
N LYS A 77 -0.01 -13.66 0.87
CA LYS A 77 0.76 -12.64 1.60
C LYS A 77 0.53 -12.75 3.10
N VAL A 78 -0.74 -12.80 3.53
CA VAL A 78 -1.11 -12.96 4.94
C VAL A 78 -0.52 -14.27 5.49
N ARG A 79 -0.69 -15.40 4.79
CA ARG A 79 -0.13 -16.70 5.20
C ARG A 79 1.37 -16.63 5.44
N VAL A 80 2.13 -15.98 4.55
CA VAL A 80 3.58 -15.87 4.65
C VAL A 80 3.98 -15.01 5.84
N VAL A 81 3.40 -13.82 5.99
CA VAL A 81 3.82 -12.90 7.06
C VAL A 81 3.44 -13.38 8.46
N THR A 82 2.41 -14.22 8.58
CA THR A 82 2.03 -14.87 9.84
C THR A 82 2.66 -16.24 10.06
N SER A 83 3.53 -16.71 9.16
CA SER A 83 4.20 -18.02 9.31
C SER A 83 5.39 -17.97 10.26
N ASP A 84 5.91 -19.14 10.61
CA ASP A 84 7.06 -19.33 11.51
C ASP A 84 8.43 -19.11 10.83
N ILE A 85 8.47 -18.77 9.54
CA ILE A 85 9.72 -18.41 8.87
C ILE A 85 10.27 -17.10 9.45
N THR A 86 11.57 -16.87 9.29
CA THR A 86 12.23 -15.68 9.84
C THR A 86 11.73 -14.40 9.19
N ASP A 87 11.86 -13.26 9.89
CA ASP A 87 11.53 -11.96 9.31
C ASP A 87 12.36 -11.66 8.05
N ALA A 88 13.62 -12.11 7.99
CA ALA A 88 14.46 -11.97 6.81
C ALA A 88 13.89 -12.74 5.60
N GLU A 89 13.37 -13.95 5.81
CA GLU A 89 12.71 -14.73 4.76
C GLU A 89 11.38 -14.09 4.33
N LYS A 90 10.60 -13.52 5.25
CA LYS A 90 9.37 -12.75 4.94
C LYS A 90 9.69 -11.51 4.10
N ILE A 91 10.74 -10.75 4.45
CA ILE A 91 11.22 -9.59 3.70
C ILE A 91 11.61 -10.02 2.27
N ALA A 92 12.42 -11.07 2.13
CA ALA A 92 12.86 -11.56 0.84
C ALA A 92 11.67 -11.98 -0.04
N TRP A 93 10.71 -12.70 0.52
CA TRP A 93 9.50 -13.13 -0.18
C TRP A 93 8.65 -11.95 -0.66
N LEU A 94 8.44 -10.93 0.18
CA LEU A 94 7.68 -9.73 -0.21
C LEU A 94 8.38 -8.91 -1.31
N LYS A 95 9.72 -8.80 -1.25
CA LYS A 95 10.51 -8.16 -2.31
C LYS A 95 10.37 -8.92 -3.63
N GLU A 96 10.44 -10.24 -3.61
CA GLU A 96 10.24 -11.07 -4.81
C GLU A 96 8.80 -10.94 -5.35
N ALA A 97 7.79 -10.98 -4.48
CA ALA A 97 6.40 -10.78 -4.87
C ALA A 97 6.19 -9.43 -5.56
N ARG A 98 6.83 -8.36 -5.08
CA ARG A 98 6.78 -7.04 -5.72
C ARG A 98 7.38 -7.04 -7.13
N LEU A 99 8.46 -7.79 -7.36
CA LEU A 99 9.09 -7.91 -8.69
C LEU A 99 8.22 -8.67 -9.71
N ARG A 100 7.26 -9.48 -9.25
CA ARG A 100 6.32 -10.21 -10.11
C ARG A 100 5.10 -9.39 -10.53
N GLN A 101 4.91 -8.19 -9.99
CA GLN A 101 3.76 -7.35 -10.32
C GLN A 101 3.82 -6.88 -11.78
N PRO A 102 2.68 -6.87 -12.50
CA PRO A 102 2.64 -6.34 -13.85
C PRO A 102 2.91 -4.84 -13.86
N SER A 103 3.63 -4.38 -14.88
CA SER A 103 3.80 -2.94 -15.17
C SER A 103 2.73 -2.48 -16.18
N PRO A 104 2.13 -1.28 -16.01
CA PRO A 104 2.40 -0.35 -14.93
C PRO A 104 1.76 -0.79 -13.61
N THR A 105 2.56 -0.74 -12.54
CA THR A 105 2.11 -0.94 -11.16
C THR A 105 1.14 0.17 -10.75
N VAL A 106 0.35 -0.05 -9.70
CA VAL A 106 -0.51 1.01 -9.11
C VAL A 106 0.30 2.26 -8.79
N ARG A 107 1.54 2.07 -8.30
CA ARG A 107 2.49 3.15 -8.01
C ARG A 107 2.85 3.99 -9.23
N GLU A 108 3.28 3.35 -10.30
CA GLU A 108 3.57 4.04 -11.55
C GLU A 108 2.34 4.80 -12.08
N ARG A 109 1.14 4.22 -11.92
CA ARG A 109 -0.12 4.86 -12.32
C ARG A 109 -0.46 6.10 -11.49
N TYR A 110 -0.34 6.05 -10.16
CA TYR A 110 -0.64 7.21 -9.33
C TYR A 110 0.43 8.31 -9.44
N GLU A 111 1.71 7.94 -9.62
CA GLU A 111 2.80 8.89 -9.85
C GLU A 111 2.57 9.65 -11.16
N ALA A 112 2.16 8.96 -12.24
CA ALA A 112 1.78 9.60 -13.49
C ALA A 112 0.56 10.54 -13.31
N ALA A 113 -0.46 10.10 -12.57
CA ALA A 113 -1.67 10.88 -12.31
C ALA A 113 -1.41 12.17 -11.52
N THR A 114 -0.32 12.26 -10.75
CA THR A 114 0.06 13.51 -10.06
C THR A 114 0.37 14.68 -11.02
N ASN A 115 0.71 14.37 -12.27
CA ASN A 115 1.09 15.33 -13.31
C ASN A 115 0.09 15.39 -14.48
N ASP A 116 -0.97 14.57 -14.45
CA ASP A 116 -1.99 14.53 -15.50
C ASP A 116 -2.96 15.71 -15.37
N GLU A 117 -2.92 16.63 -16.34
CA GLU A 117 -3.77 17.82 -16.33
C GLU A 117 -5.28 17.53 -16.36
N SER A 118 -5.67 16.34 -16.82
CA SER A 118 -7.07 15.88 -16.88
C SER A 118 -7.60 15.31 -15.56
N VAL A 119 -6.73 15.03 -14.59
CA VAL A 119 -7.13 14.71 -13.20
C VAL A 119 -7.52 16.00 -12.48
N ASP A 120 -8.61 15.99 -11.70
CA ASP A 120 -9.03 17.20 -11.01
C ASP A 120 -7.96 17.70 -10.00
N PRO A 121 -7.85 19.02 -9.75
CA PRO A 121 -6.79 19.57 -8.92
C PRO A 121 -6.73 19.00 -7.50
N LEU A 122 -7.89 18.71 -6.89
CA LEU A 122 -7.95 18.19 -5.53
C LEU A 122 -7.45 16.74 -5.48
N THR A 123 -7.85 15.91 -6.44
CA THR A 123 -7.34 14.53 -6.56
C THR A 123 -5.84 14.53 -6.84
N ARG A 124 -5.33 15.42 -7.71
CA ARG A 124 -3.87 15.54 -7.93
C ARG A 124 -3.11 15.90 -6.65
N SER A 125 -3.60 16.87 -5.88
CA SER A 125 -2.99 17.25 -4.61
C SER A 125 -2.99 16.10 -3.60
N LEU A 126 -4.09 15.34 -3.53
CA LEU A 126 -4.18 14.13 -2.72
C LEU A 126 -3.13 13.09 -3.14
N LEU A 127 -3.03 12.78 -4.43
CA LEU A 127 -2.07 11.80 -4.95
C LEU A 127 -0.61 12.22 -4.70
N ARG A 128 -0.31 13.53 -4.76
CA ARG A 128 1.03 14.06 -4.41
C ARG A 128 1.35 13.85 -2.94
N TRP A 129 0.46 14.27 -2.04
CA TRP A 129 0.61 14.05 -0.60
C TRP A 129 0.76 12.56 -0.28
N PHE A 130 -0.08 11.72 -0.87
CA PHE A 130 -0.01 10.27 -0.72
C PHE A 130 1.35 9.73 -1.18
N THR A 131 1.85 10.15 -2.35
CA THR A 131 3.18 9.76 -2.84
C THR A 131 4.30 10.14 -1.87
N ASP A 132 4.22 11.32 -1.25
CA ASP A 132 5.21 11.77 -0.26
C ASP A 132 5.18 10.90 1.01
N VAL A 133 3.98 10.53 1.50
CA VAL A 133 3.83 9.64 2.66
C VAL A 133 4.31 8.22 2.34
N GLU A 134 3.99 7.70 1.15
CA GLU A 134 4.47 6.41 0.66
C GLU A 134 6.00 6.36 0.60
N ASN A 135 6.63 7.43 0.15
CA ASN A 135 8.09 7.53 0.13
C ASN A 135 8.69 7.49 1.54
N ASP A 136 8.09 8.20 2.50
CA ASP A 136 8.54 8.17 3.89
C ASP A 136 8.35 6.78 4.52
N SER A 137 7.23 6.09 4.25
CA SER A 137 7.01 4.70 4.68
C SER A 137 8.08 3.76 4.11
N VAL A 138 8.38 3.86 2.80
CA VAL A 138 9.40 3.03 2.13
C VAL A 138 10.79 3.25 2.73
N VAL A 139 11.18 4.50 3.01
CA VAL A 139 12.48 4.81 3.64
C VAL A 139 12.57 4.16 5.02
N ARG A 140 11.55 4.34 5.86
CA ARG A 140 11.51 3.77 7.22
C ARG A 140 11.57 2.24 7.21
N MET A 141 10.77 1.60 6.37
CA MET A 141 10.78 0.14 6.24
C MET A 141 12.13 -0.34 5.71
N GLY A 142 12.72 0.38 4.75
CA GLY A 142 14.04 0.06 4.20
C GLY A 142 15.15 0.07 5.24
N GLU A 143 15.15 1.03 6.16
CA GLU A 143 16.11 1.11 7.26
C GLU A 143 16.00 -0.10 8.19
N VAL A 144 14.78 -0.45 8.62
CA VAL A 144 14.54 -1.57 9.53
C VAL A 144 14.81 -2.92 8.85
N TYR A 145 14.35 -3.10 7.61
CA TYR A 145 14.59 -4.31 6.83
C TYR A 145 16.08 -4.52 6.59
N GLY A 146 16.82 -3.44 6.26
CA GLY A 146 18.27 -3.51 6.08
C GLY A 146 19.00 -3.97 7.34
N LYS A 147 18.55 -3.60 8.55
CA LYS A 147 19.13 -4.10 9.80
C LYS A 147 18.88 -5.60 9.98
N ILE A 148 17.68 -6.07 9.66
CA ILE A 148 17.31 -7.49 9.77
C ILE A 148 18.11 -8.33 8.78
N GLU A 149 18.22 -7.88 7.53
CA GLU A 149 18.95 -8.59 6.47
C GLU A 149 20.47 -8.64 6.73
N ASN A 150 21.04 -7.61 7.34
CA ASN A 150 22.49 -7.53 7.64
C ASN A 150 22.88 -8.06 9.03
N GLY A 151 21.90 -8.26 9.92
CA GLY A 151 22.09 -8.68 11.30
C GLY A 151 21.81 -10.16 11.57
N GLY A 152 21.51 -10.94 10.52
CA GLY A 152 21.36 -12.39 10.57
C GLY A 152 22.66 -13.14 10.80
#